data_AF-A0A7H9K7E0-F1
#
_entry.id   AF-A0A7H9K7E0-F1
#
_cell.length_a   1.000
_cell.length_b   1.000
_cell.length_c   1.000
_cell.angle_alpha   90.00
_cell.angle_beta   90.00
_cell.angle_gamma   90.00
#
_symmetry.space_group_name_H-M   'P 1'
#
loop_
_entity.id
_entity.type
_entity.pdbx_description
1 polymer ?
#
loop_
_entity_poly.entity_id
_entity_poly.type
_entity_poly.pdbx_seq_one_letter_code
_entity_poly.pdbx_strand_id
1 'polypeptide(L)' 'MSKSDHKFVNTGREQEHELKDWLYRNGFSKKQDNINALKVIINEKVKAGMTTKNITWDELDDALKKHPDWFSSLALIGQ' A
#
# COMPACT_ATOMS: atom_id res chain seq x y z
N MET A 1 13.08 -8.34 4.88
CA MET A 1 11.75 -8.84 5.28
C MET A 1 11.89 -10.29 5.70
N SER A 2 11.47 -10.65 6.91
CA SER A 2 11.16 -12.06 7.22
C SER A 2 9.82 -12.36 6.54
N LYS A 3 9.77 -13.50 5.86
CA LYS A 3 8.65 -14.01 5.04
C LYS A 3 7.31 -13.76 5.74
N SER A 4 6.51 -12.82 5.22
CA SER A 4 5.07 -12.88 5.44
C SER A 4 4.52 -13.79 4.36
N ASP A 5 3.74 -14.81 4.75
CA ASP A 5 3.20 -15.87 3.91
C ASP A 5 2.28 -15.40 2.76
N HIS A 6 2.03 -14.09 2.63
CA HIS A 6 1.22 -13.51 1.58
C HIS A 6 2.08 -12.86 0.48
N LYS A 7 2.23 -13.60 -0.62
CA LYS A 7 2.83 -13.10 -1.87
C LYS A 7 2.08 -11.88 -2.44
N PHE A 8 0.81 -11.70 -2.08
CA PHE A 8 -0.08 -10.69 -2.66
C PHE A 8 -0.56 -9.69 -1.61
N VAL A 9 -0.70 -8.43 -2.02
CA VAL A 9 -1.31 -7.36 -1.22
C VAL A 9 -2.81 -7.56 -1.20
N ASN A 10 -3.38 -7.80 -0.03
CA ASN A 10 -4.82 -7.78 0.16
C ASN A 10 -5.25 -6.43 0.76
N THR A 11 -6.20 -5.77 0.09
CA THR A 11 -6.81 -4.51 0.55
C THR A 11 -8.00 -4.74 1.50
N GLY A 12 -8.34 -6.00 1.77
CA GLY A 12 -9.39 -6.43 2.69
C GLY A 12 -9.06 -6.13 4.16
N ARG A 13 -10.06 -6.32 5.01
CA ARG A 13 -9.97 -6.01 6.45
C ARG A 13 -8.98 -6.93 7.19
N GLU A 14 -8.80 -8.14 6.67
CA GLU A 14 -7.98 -9.20 7.28
C GLU A 14 -6.47 -8.91 7.23
N GLN A 15 -6.00 -8.10 6.26
CA GLN A 15 -4.58 -7.77 6.09
C GLN A 15 -4.29 -6.27 6.27
N GLU A 16 -5.19 -5.55 6.97
CA GLU A 16 -4.97 -4.13 7.25
C GLU A 16 -3.68 -3.89 8.05
N HIS A 17 -3.30 -4.84 8.90
CA HIS A 17 -2.03 -4.79 9.65
C HIS A 17 -0.82 -4.79 8.72
N GLU A 18 -0.85 -5.53 7.61
CA GLU A 18 0.24 -5.57 6.64
C GLU A 18 0.36 -4.23 5.89
N LEU A 19 -0.77 -3.61 5.54
CA LEU A 19 -0.80 -2.25 4.94
C LEU A 19 -0.24 -1.20 5.91
N LYS A 20 -0.60 -1.28 7.20
CA LYS A 20 -0.05 -0.42 8.25
C LYS A 20 1.46 -0.60 8.39
N ASP A 21 1.95 -1.83 8.33
CA ASP A 21 3.38 -2.12 8.42
C ASP A 21 4.13 -1.57 7.21
N TRP A 22 3.58 -1.75 6.00
CA TRP A 22 4.13 -1.20 4.78
C TRP A 22 4.19 0.33 4.81
N LEU A 23 3.11 1.00 5.23
CA LEU A 23 3.07 2.46 5.38
C LEU A 23 4.20 2.95 6.29
N TYR A 24 4.32 2.35 7.48
CA TYR A 24 5.31 2.78 8.46
C TYR A 24 6.75 2.54 8.03
N ARG A 25 7.02 1.41 7.37
CA ARG A 25 8.36 1.12 6.82
C ARG A 25 8.76 2.12 5.74
N ASN A 26 7.79 2.64 4.99
CA ASN A 26 7.99 3.64 3.95
C ASN A 26 7.87 5.09 4.44
N GLY A 27 7.80 5.32 5.76
CA GLY A 27 7.79 6.67 6.34
C GLY A 27 6.41 7.34 6.42
N PHE A 28 5.33 6.59 6.15
CA PHE A 28 3.95 7.08 6.22
C PHE A 28 3.27 6.72 7.55
N SER A 29 2.32 7.55 7.96
CA SER A 29 1.53 7.34 9.17
C SER A 29 0.62 6.12 9.05
N LYS A 30 0.44 5.38 10.16
CA LYS A 30 -0.48 4.22 10.26
C LYS A 30 -1.96 4.63 10.43
N LYS A 31 -2.30 5.91 10.18
CA LYS A 31 -3.65 6.46 10.28
C LYS A 31 -4.62 5.75 9.33
N GLN A 32 -5.89 5.65 9.72
CA GLN A 32 -6.91 5.02 8.89
C GLN A 32 -7.09 5.74 7.54
N ASP A 33 -6.94 7.06 7.50
CA ASP A 33 -6.98 7.83 6.26
C ASP A 33 -5.89 7.40 5.27
N ASN A 34 -4.65 7.20 5.74
CA ASN A 34 -3.56 6.71 4.89
C ASN A 34 -3.82 5.29 4.38
N ILE A 35 -4.41 4.44 5.21
CA ILE A 35 -4.77 3.08 4.79
C ILE A 35 -5.84 3.13 3.70
N ASN A 36 -6.88 3.94 3.88
CA ASN A 36 -7.95 4.11 2.91
C ASN A 36 -7.38 4.70 1.60
N ALA A 37 -6.55 5.73 1.68
CA ALA A 37 -5.87 6.32 0.54
C ALA A 37 -4.96 5.30 -0.17
N LEU A 38 -4.18 4.51 0.57
CA LEU A 38 -3.33 3.46 0.01
C LEU A 38 -4.15 2.40 -0.73
N LYS A 39 -5.31 1.99 -0.19
CA LYS A 39 -6.23 1.07 -0.88
C LYS A 39 -6.74 1.65 -2.19
N VAL A 40 -7.06 2.94 -2.23
CA VAL A 40 -7.46 3.64 -3.46
C VAL A 40 -6.31 3.69 -4.45
N ILE A 41 -5.10 4.05 -4.03
CA ILE A 41 -3.89 4.07 -4.89
C ILE A 41 -3.62 2.69 -5.47
N ILE A 42 -3.66 1.64 -4.64
CA ILE A 42 -3.51 0.25 -5.08
C ILE A 42 -4.55 -0.09 -6.16
N ASN A 43 -5.82 0.24 -5.92
CA ASN A 43 -6.89 -0.15 -6.83
C ASN A 43 -6.92 0.67 -8.13
N GLU A 44 -6.75 1.99 -8.05
CA GLU A 44 -6.85 2.90 -9.18
C GLU A 44 -5.55 3.03 -9.98
N LYS A 45 -4.39 3.03 -9.30
CA LYS A 45 -3.09 3.26 -9.94
C LYS A 45 -2.35 1.96 -10.20
N VAL A 46 -2.09 1.16 -9.16
CA VAL A 46 -1.26 -0.05 -9.29
C VAL A 46 -1.98 -1.17 -10.04
N LYS A 47 -3.26 -1.39 -9.72
CA LYS A 47 -4.14 -2.32 -10.45
C LYS A 47 -4.73 -1.70 -11.72
N ALA A 48 -4.59 -0.39 -11.93
CA ALA A 48 -5.19 0.34 -13.05
C ALA A 48 -6.71 0.07 -13.19
N GLY A 49 -7.43 -0.08 -12.07
CA GLY A 49 -8.86 -0.40 -12.04
C GLY A 49 -9.20 -1.89 -12.17
N MET A 50 -8.23 -2.78 -12.39
CA MET A 50 -8.46 -4.23 -12.42
C MET A 50 -8.58 -4.82 -11.02
N THR A 51 -9.80 -4.81 -10.47
CA THR A 51 -10.09 -5.33 -9.13
C THR A 51 -9.75 -6.82 -8.94
N THR A 52 -9.78 -7.61 -10.00
CA THR A 52 -9.44 -9.05 -10.00
C THR A 52 -7.93 -9.33 -10.02
N LYS A 53 -7.10 -8.33 -10.31
CA LYS A 53 -5.65 -8.50 -10.32
C LYS A 53 -5.12 -8.51 -8.89
N ASN A 54 -4.40 -9.57 -8.53
CA ASN A 54 -3.60 -9.59 -7.32
C ASN A 54 -2.26 -8.92 -7.63
N ILE A 55 -1.85 -7.95 -6.79
CA ILE A 55 -0.54 -7.32 -6.88
C ILE A 55 0.33 -7.88 -5.76
N THR A 56 1.63 -7.90 -5.97
CA THR A 56 2.60 -8.31 -4.95
C THR A 56 3.12 -7.11 -4.15
N TRP A 57 3.69 -7.37 -2.98
CA TRP A 57 4.34 -6.31 -2.18
C TRP A 57 5.52 -5.69 -2.94
N ASP A 58 6.27 -6.48 -3.70
CA ASP A 58 7.35 -5.98 -4.57
C ASP A 58 6.82 -5.04 -5.65
N GLU A 59 5.69 -5.37 -6.30
CA GLU A 59 5.05 -4.46 -7.27
C GLU A 59 4.59 -3.14 -6.63
N LEU A 60 4.12 -3.19 -5.38
CA LEU A 60 3.74 -1.98 -4.64
C LEU A 60 4.97 -1.12 -4.28
N ASP A 61 6.06 -1.74 -3.84
CA ASP A 61 7.33 -1.05 -3.57
C ASP A 61 7.91 -0.43 -4.85
N ASP A 62 7.85 -1.15 -5.97
CA ASP A 62 8.28 -0.65 -7.27
C ASP A 62 7.42 0.54 -7.73
N ALA A 63 6.11 0.50 -7.50
CA ALA A 63 5.20 1.59 -7.81
C ALA A 63 5.57 2.85 -6.99
N LEU A 64 5.88 2.69 -5.70
CA LEU A 64 6.33 3.81 -4.86
C LEU A 64 7.63 4.45 -5.38
N LYS A 65 8.59 3.63 -5.83
CA LYS A 65 9.87 4.13 -6.37
C LYS A 65 9.72 4.81 -7.73
N LYS A 66 8.89 4.25 -8.61
CA LYS A 66 8.70 4.74 -9.99
C LYS A 66 7.74 5.93 -10.06
N HIS A 67 6.73 5.95 -9.21
CA HIS A 67 5.66 6.94 -9.19
C HIS A 67 5.37 7.44 -7.77
N PRO A 68 6.32 8.14 -7.14
CA PRO A 68 6.12 8.70 -5.80
C PRO A 68 4.96 9.71 -5.76
N ASP A 69 4.62 10.31 -6.89
CA ASP A 69 3.48 11.22 -7.07
C ASP A 69 2.13 10.55 -6.77
N TRP A 70 1.99 9.24 -6.98
CA TRP A 70 0.75 8.54 -6.65
C TRP A 70 0.48 8.48 -5.14
N PHE A 71 1.55 8.54 -4.36
CA PHE A 71 1.52 8.41 -2.90
C PHE A 71 1.59 9.75 -2.19
N SER A 72 1.54 10.87 -2.92
CA SER A 72 1.65 12.22 -2.35
C SER A 72 0.48 12.59 -1.43
N SER A 73 -0.64 11.87 -1.49
CA SER A 73 -1.79 12.04 -0.60
C SER A 73 -1.62 11.38 0.77
N LEU A 74 -0.59 10.55 0.95
CA LEU A 74 -0.31 9.88 2.22
C LEU A 74 0.42 10.82 3.18
N ALA A 75 -0.09 10.92 4.41
CA ALA A 75 0.56 11.68 5.47
C ALA A 75 1.83 10.99 5.97
N LEU A 76 2.90 11.75 6.17
CA LEU A 76 4.15 11.23 6.75
C LEU A 76 3.98 10.91 8.25
N ILE A 77 4.87 10.07 8.79
CA ILE A 77 4.90 9.80 10.23
C ILE A 77 5.13 11.12 10.99
N GLY A 78 4.26 11.43 11.95
CA GLY A 78 4.37 12.63 12.79
C GLY A 78 3.64 13.88 12.30
N GLN A 79 2.99 13.82 11.12
CA GLN A 79 1.99 14.80 10.68
C GLN A 79 0.58 14.41 11.12
#